data_AF-A0AAD0IBW7-F1
#
_entry.id   AF-A0AAD0IBW7-F1
#
_cell.length_a   1.000
_cell.length_b   1.000
_cell.length_c   1.000
_cell.angle_alpha   90.00
_cell.angle_beta   90.00
_cell.angle_gamma   90.00
#
_symmetry.space_group_name_H-M   'P 1'
#
loop_
_entity.id
_entity.type
_entity.pdbx_description
1 polymer ?
#
loop_
_entity_poly.entity_id
_entity_poly.type
_entity_poly.pdbx_seq_one_letter_code
_entity_poly.pdbx_strand_id
1 'polypeptide(L)'
;MNIKAPIDYIKKAIEVTVDRRDKCPQFPVYDMLLAQLDYVKAVFEGAEKDKSRLHQLTIGAIASKEFEETDPELDRALRDAHYVAIQSARGLKIILPD
;
A
#
# COMPACT_ATOMS: atom_id res chain seq x y z
N MET A 1 -3.22 13.04 -10.74
CA MET A 1 -4.36 12.10 -10.56
C MET A 1 -5.32 12.76 -9.58
N ASN A 2 -6.60 12.94 -9.93
CA ASN A 2 -7.58 13.50 -8.99
C ASN A 2 -8.03 12.33 -8.09
N ILE A 3 -7.39 12.18 -6.93
CA ILE A 3 -7.61 11.04 -6.04
C ILE A 3 -9.00 11.19 -5.42
N LYS A 4 -9.94 10.31 -5.80
CA LYS A 4 -11.35 10.41 -5.37
C LYS A 4 -11.82 9.19 -4.59
N ALA A 5 -11.14 8.04 -4.70
CA ALA A 5 -11.51 6.81 -4.04
C ALA A 5 -10.36 6.21 -3.23
N PRO A 6 -10.62 5.54 -2.08
CA PRO A 6 -9.59 4.87 -1.30
C PRO A 6 -8.71 3.89 -2.09
N ILE A 7 -9.30 3.21 -3.08
CA ILE A 7 -8.58 2.28 -3.96
C ILE A 7 -7.50 2.97 -4.82
N ASP A 8 -7.62 4.27 -5.07
CA ASP A 8 -6.65 5.01 -5.87
C ASP A 8 -5.31 5.15 -5.14
N TYR A 9 -5.32 5.25 -3.81
CA TYR A 9 -4.08 5.25 -3.00
C TYR A 9 -3.36 3.92 -3.08
N ILE A 10 -4.10 2.81 -3.08
CA ILE A 10 -3.54 1.45 -3.25
C ILE A 10 -2.92 1.33 -4.64
N LYS A 11 -3.64 1.76 -5.69
CA LYS A 11 -3.15 1.73 -7.08
C LYS A 11 -1.90 2.60 -7.25
N LYS A 12 -1.87 3.79 -6.64
CA LYS A 12 -0.70 4.67 -6.66
C LYS A 12 0.50 4.02 -5.98
N ALA A 13 0.31 3.38 -4.82
CA ALA A 13 1.38 2.65 -4.15
C ALA A 13 1.92 1.51 -5.01
N ILE A 14 1.05 0.75 -5.69
CA ILE A 14 1.48 -0.30 -6.66
C ILE A 14 2.30 0.32 -7.79
N GLU A 15 1.82 1.38 -8.42
CA GLU A 15 2.51 2.06 -9.53
C GLU A 15 3.91 2.51 -9.13
N VAL A 16 4.05 3.21 -7.99
CA VAL A 16 5.35 3.69 -7.50
C VAL A 16 6.25 2.51 -7.12
N THR A 17 5.71 1.47 -6.48
CA THR A 17 6.50 0.29 -6.09
C THR A 17 6.99 -0.48 -7.31
N VAL A 18 6.19 -0.60 -8.38
CA VAL A 18 6.61 -1.23 -9.65
C VAL A 18 7.73 -0.44 -10.30
N ASP A 19 7.62 0.89 -10.39
CA ASP A 19 8.68 1.75 -10.94
C ASP A 19 10.02 1.57 -10.17
N ARG A 20 9.97 1.51 -8.84
CA ARG A 20 11.18 1.26 -8.03
C ARG A 20 11.69 -0.17 -8.14
N ARG A 21 10.82 -1.16 -8.24
CA ARG A 21 11.18 -2.57 -8.49
C ARG A 21 11.89 -2.74 -9.83
N ASP A 22 11.40 -2.09 -10.88
CA ASP A 22 11.99 -2.17 -12.22
C ASP A 22 13.37 -1.51 -12.27
N LYS A 23 13.59 -0.45 -11.50
CA LYS A 23 14.90 0.21 -11.36
C LYS A 23 15.88 -0.58 -10.51
N CYS A 24 15.39 -1.29 -9.49
CA CYS A 24 16.21 -2.00 -8.52
C CYS A 24 15.68 -3.42 -8.24
N PRO A 25 15.66 -4.31 -9.24
CA PRO A 25 15.04 -5.64 -9.14
C PRO A 25 15.75 -6.60 -8.18
N GLN A 26 16.97 -6.26 -7.74
CA GLN A 26 17.73 -7.05 -6.79
C GLN A 26 17.18 -7.02 -5.36
N PHE A 27 16.29 -6.08 -5.03
CA PHE A 27 15.77 -5.96 -3.67
C PHE A 27 14.42 -6.67 -3.52
N PRO A 28 14.36 -7.78 -2.76
CA PRO A 28 13.14 -8.56 -2.60
C PRO A 28 12.03 -7.83 -1.81
N VAL A 29 12.38 -6.72 -1.15
CA VAL A 29 11.42 -5.87 -0.43
C VAL A 29 10.29 -5.38 -1.33
N TYR A 30 10.58 -5.08 -2.60
CA TYR A 30 9.58 -4.59 -3.54
C TYR A 30 8.57 -5.68 -3.90
N ASP A 31 9.01 -6.90 -4.16
CA ASP A 31 8.11 -8.03 -4.45
C ASP A 31 7.22 -8.36 -3.24
N MET A 32 7.79 -8.29 -2.03
CA MET A 32 7.02 -8.46 -0.79
C MET A 32 5.97 -7.36 -0.61
N LEU A 33 6.29 -6.12 -0.95
CA LEU A 33 5.35 -5.00 -0.90
C LEU A 33 4.25 -5.14 -1.95
N LEU A 34 4.60 -5.49 -3.19
CA LEU A 34 3.64 -5.71 -4.27
C LEU A 34 2.65 -6.83 -3.93
N ALA A 35 3.13 -7.96 -3.39
CA ALA A 35 2.25 -9.05 -2.96
C ALA A 35 1.23 -8.60 -1.88
N GLN A 36 1.65 -7.74 -0.95
CA GLN A 36 0.76 -7.19 0.07
C GLN A 36 -0.22 -6.17 -0.53
N LEU A 37 0.25 -5.28 -1.40
CA LEU A 37 -0.59 -4.27 -2.06
C LEU A 37 -1.62 -4.91 -2.99
N ASP A 38 -1.26 -5.97 -3.71
CA ASP A 38 -2.16 -6.72 -4.58
C ASP A 38 -3.25 -7.43 -3.78
N TYR A 39 -2.92 -7.99 -2.62
CA TYR A 39 -3.92 -8.52 -1.69
C TYR A 39 -4.90 -7.42 -1.24
N VAL A 40 -4.41 -6.25 -0.85
CA VAL A 40 -5.29 -5.13 -0.46
C VAL A 40 -6.17 -4.72 -1.65
N LYS A 41 -5.60 -4.60 -2.86
CA LYS A 41 -6.36 -4.29 -4.07
C LYS A 41 -7.47 -5.32 -4.33
N ALA A 42 -7.17 -6.62 -4.22
CA ALA A 42 -8.13 -7.70 -4.41
C ALA A 42 -9.29 -7.63 -3.40
N VAL A 43 -9.00 -7.26 -2.14
CA VAL A 43 -10.03 -7.06 -1.12
C VAL A 43 -10.95 -5.88 -1.47
N PHE A 44 -10.40 -4.78 -1.96
CA PHE A 44 -11.16 -3.59 -2.36
C PHE A 44 -11.99 -3.82 -3.63
N GLU A 45 -11.50 -4.63 -4.56
CA GLU A 45 -12.22 -5.01 -5.79
C GLU A 45 -13.28 -6.11 -5.52
N GLY A 46 -13.33 -6.66 -4.30
CA GLY A 46 -14.26 -7.74 -3.92
C GLY A 46 -13.89 -9.12 -4.45
N ALA A 47 -12.70 -9.26 -5.06
CA ALA A 47 -12.16 -10.53 -5.52
C ALA A 47 -11.70 -11.40 -4.34
N GLU A 48 -11.14 -10.77 -3.30
CA GLU A 48 -10.79 -11.41 -2.04
C GLU A 48 -11.82 -11.09 -0.97
N LYS A 49 -12.33 -12.14 -0.31
CA LYS A 49 -13.37 -12.04 0.73
C LYS A 49 -12.78 -12.17 2.13
N ASP A 50 -11.65 -12.85 2.27
CA ASP A 50 -10.94 -12.94 3.53
C ASP A 50 -10.24 -11.61 3.81
N LYS A 51 -10.75 -10.88 4.80
CA LYS A 51 -10.20 -9.61 5.27
C LYS A 51 -9.29 -9.76 6.49
N SER A 52 -9.16 -10.98 7.04
CA SER A 52 -8.43 -11.23 8.29
C SER A 52 -6.96 -10.80 8.20
N ARG A 53 -6.36 -10.93 7.00
CA ARG A 53 -4.97 -10.60 6.76
C ARG A 53 -4.70 -9.09 6.62
N LEU A 54 -5.73 -8.24 6.54
CA LEU A 54 -5.53 -6.78 6.50
C LEU A 54 -4.83 -6.27 7.78
N HIS A 55 -5.05 -6.92 8.92
CA HIS A 55 -4.39 -6.56 10.19
C HIS A 55 -2.95 -7.07 10.31
N GLN A 56 -2.50 -7.92 9.38
CA GLN A 56 -1.17 -8.53 9.38
C GLN A 56 -0.21 -7.85 8.39
N LEU A 57 -0.65 -6.78 7.72
CA LEU A 57 0.15 -6.05 6.75
C LEU A 57 1.35 -5.38 7.43
N THR A 58 2.52 -5.57 6.85
CA THR A 58 3.79 -4.97 7.30
C THR A 58 4.19 -3.74 6.47
N ILE A 59 3.36 -3.35 5.49
CA ILE A 59 3.58 -2.22 4.57
C ILE A 59 4.06 -0.96 5.31
N GLY A 60 3.32 -0.53 6.35
CA GLY A 60 3.67 0.70 7.07
C GLY A 60 5.01 0.62 7.82
N ALA A 61 5.33 -0.55 8.37
CA ALA A 61 6.61 -0.75 9.07
C ALA A 61 7.80 -0.78 8.09
N ILE A 62 7.62 -1.35 6.90
CA ILE A 62 8.62 -1.35 5.84
C ILE A 62 8.83 0.08 5.32
N ALA A 63 7.74 0.82 5.06
CA ALA A 63 7.80 2.21 4.61
C ALA A 63 8.70 3.06 5.50
N SER A 64 8.43 3.06 6.81
CA SER A 64 9.21 3.84 7.78
C SER A 64 10.66 3.44 7.89
N LYS A 65 10.96 2.14 7.81
CA LYS A 65 12.33 1.65 8.05
C LYS A 65 13.23 1.76 6.84
N GLU A 66 12.67 1.53 5.65
CA GLU A 66 13.46 1.37 4.43
C GLU A 66 13.45 2.64 3.56
N PHE A 67 12.35 3.42 3.60
CA PHE A 67 12.09 4.45 2.58
C PHE A 67 11.91 5.87 3.13
N GLU A 68 11.70 6.05 4.44
CA GLU A 68 11.45 7.38 5.03
C GLU A 68 12.53 8.41 4.69
N GLU A 69 13.81 8.00 4.70
CA GLU A 69 14.94 8.88 4.35
C GLU A 69 15.40 8.76 2.89
N THR A 70 15.26 7.57 2.30
CA THR A 70 15.86 7.24 1.00
C THR A 70 14.92 7.48 -0.17
N ASP A 71 13.60 7.37 0.07
CA ASP A 71 12.56 7.46 -0.94
C ASP A 71 11.24 7.98 -0.34
N PRO A 72 11.17 9.29 -0.02
CA PRO A 72 10.00 9.87 0.65
C PRO A 72 8.70 9.75 -0.17
N GLU A 73 8.80 9.67 -1.50
CA GLU A 73 7.63 9.47 -2.36
C GLU A 73 7.04 8.07 -2.18
N LEU A 74 7.89 7.03 -2.19
CA LEU A 74 7.46 5.66 -1.94
C LEU A 74 6.99 5.48 -0.50
N ASP A 75 7.69 6.03 0.48
CA ASP A 75 7.26 6.00 1.89
C ASP A 75 5.85 6.56 2.04
N ARG A 76 5.58 7.75 1.49
CA ARG A 76 4.25 8.36 1.57
C ARG A 76 3.18 7.50 0.90
N ALA A 77 3.44 7.01 -0.31
CA ALA A 77 2.48 6.18 -1.03
C ALA A 77 2.15 4.88 -0.27
N LEU A 78 3.16 4.22 0.31
CA LEU A 78 2.99 3.00 1.10
C LEU A 78 2.23 3.26 2.40
N ARG A 79 2.52 4.36 3.10
CA ARG A 79 1.80 4.74 4.32
C ARG A 79 0.34 5.06 4.06
N ASP A 80 0.05 5.79 2.99
CA ASP A 80 -1.33 6.12 2.62
C ASP A 80 -2.13 4.85 2.28
N ALA A 81 -1.54 3.94 1.49
CA ALA A 81 -2.15 2.64 1.19
C ALA A 81 -2.33 1.77 2.44
N HIS A 82 -1.34 1.74 3.34
CA HIS A 82 -1.45 1.01 4.60
C HIS A 82 -2.55 1.56 5.50
N TYR A 83 -2.65 2.89 5.61
CA TYR A 83 -3.72 3.55 6.35
C TYR A 83 -5.10 3.17 5.80
N VAL A 84 -5.29 3.26 4.48
CA VAL A 84 -6.52 2.84 3.80
C VAL A 84 -6.88 1.39 4.11
N ALA A 85 -5.90 0.48 4.05
CA ALA A 85 -6.11 -0.94 4.34
C ALA A 85 -6.58 -1.18 5.78
N ILE A 86 -5.94 -0.53 6.76
CA ILE A 86 -6.26 -0.68 8.18
C ILE A 86 -7.62 -0.05 8.52
N GLN A 87 -7.96 1.12 7.97
CA GLN A 87 -9.27 1.73 8.17
C GLN A 87 -10.39 0.86 7.60
N SER A 88 -10.19 0.30 6.40
CA SER A 88 -11.13 -0.62 5.78
C SER A 88 -11.32 -1.91 6.60
N ALA A 89 -10.24 -2.45 7.16
CA ALA A 89 -10.30 -3.63 8.03
C ALA A 89 -11.17 -3.40 9.28
N ARG A 90 -11.17 -2.16 9.79
CA ARG A 90 -11.94 -1.74 10.97
C ARG A 90 -13.38 -1.32 10.65
N GLY A 91 -13.78 -1.34 9.37
CA GLY A 91 -15.10 -0.84 8.94
C GLY A 91 -15.27 0.67 9.16
N LEU A 92 -14.17 1.42 9.24
CA LEU A 92 -14.18 2.86 9.53
C LEU A 92 -14.27 3.66 8.23
N LYS A 93 -14.85 4.87 8.33
CA LYS A 93 -14.77 5.85 7.23
C LYS A 93 -13.31 6.22 7.01
N ILE A 94 -12.88 6.13 5.74
CA ILE A 94 -11.53 6.47 5.33
C ILE A 94 -11.47 7.99 5.16
N ILE A 95 -10.78 8.66 6.09
CA ILE A 95 -10.49 10.10 6.04
C ILE A 95 -8.98 10.20 5.93
N LEU A 96 -8.48 10.54 4.75
CA LEU A 96 -7.05 10.72 4.55
C LEU A 96 -6.67 12.15 4.90
N PRO A 97 -5.53 12.38 5.59
CA PRO A 97 -5.02 13.72 5.79
C PRO A 97 -4.61 14.30 4.43
N ASP A 98 -5.06 15.53 4.16
CA ASP A 98 -4.67 16.33 2.98
C ASP A 98 -3.13 16.39 2.81
#